data_AF-A0A7J8NQU6-F1
#
_entry.id   AF-A0A7J8NQU6-F1
#
_cell.length_a   1.000
_cell.length_b   1.000
_cell.length_c   1.000
_cell.angle_alpha   90.00
_cell.angle_beta   90.00
_cell.angle_gamma   90.00
#
_symmetry.space_group_name_H-M   'P 1'
#
loop_
_entity.id
_entity.type
_entity.pdbx_description
1 polymer ?
#
loop_
_entity_poly.entity_id
_entity_poly.type
_entity_poly.pdbx_seq_one_letter_code
_entity_poly.pdbx_strand_id
1 'polypeptide(L)'
;TGFLGLWGESVDAVDFYTAKNERLSRDEINFYLLRSSKISDHGGWGRRAAISLEREKITSNPKSIMAAAFVSFKTRWGAAVCAQTQQCRNPTIWLTEWAPEPRDVYWENLSIPFVFLTIRRLIVAVAFFFLTFFFVIPIAIVQSLANIESIEKALPFLKPIIEV
;
A
#
# COMPACT_ATOMS: atom_id res chain seq x y z
N THR A 1 -10.53 21.93 1.95
CA THR A 1 -11.10 21.15 3.08
C THR A 1 -10.54 21.72 4.36
N GLY A 2 -11.40 22.05 5.34
CA GLY A 2 -10.98 22.65 6.62
C GLY A 2 -10.50 21.63 7.65
N PHE A 3 -10.36 22.06 8.90
CA PHE A 3 -9.85 21.23 10.00
C PHE A 3 -10.69 19.94 10.17
N LEU A 4 -10.03 18.78 10.14
CA LEU A 4 -10.65 17.44 10.18
C LEU A 4 -11.73 17.17 9.11
N GLY A 5 -11.76 17.97 8.03
CA GLY A 5 -12.80 17.90 7.00
C GLY A 5 -14.11 18.61 7.36
N LEU A 6 -14.22 19.19 8.57
CA LEU A 6 -15.46 19.78 9.10
C LEU A 6 -15.64 21.27 8.80
N TRP A 7 -14.56 22.00 8.49
CA TRP A 7 -14.56 23.46 8.33
C TRP A 7 -14.20 23.93 6.90
N GLY A 8 -14.44 23.09 5.89
CA GLY A 8 -14.17 23.46 4.50
C GLY A 8 -15.31 24.27 3.90
N GLU A 9 -15.00 25.19 2.98
CA GLU A 9 -16.04 25.74 2.11
C GLU A 9 -16.74 24.60 1.36
N SER A 10 -18.07 24.61 1.37
CA SER A 10 -18.89 23.75 0.53
C SER A 10 -18.69 24.18 -0.92
N VAL A 11 -17.95 23.39 -1.67
CA VAL A 11 -17.76 23.57 -3.11
C VAL A 11 -18.53 22.50 -3.85
N ASP A 12 -19.07 22.84 -5.02
CA ASP A 12 -19.76 21.87 -5.85
C ASP A 12 -18.80 20.75 -6.27
N ALA A 13 -19.28 19.51 -6.27
CA ALA A 13 -18.47 18.35 -6.64
C ALA A 13 -17.90 18.51 -8.06
N VAL A 14 -18.67 19.12 -8.97
CA VAL A 14 -18.24 19.42 -10.35
C VAL A 14 -17.05 20.36 -10.34
N ASP A 15 -17.10 21.46 -9.58
CA ASP A 15 -16.01 22.41 -9.48
C ASP A 15 -14.78 21.82 -8.80
N PHE A 16 -14.99 20.98 -7.78
CA PHE A 16 -13.89 20.27 -7.11
C PHE A 16 -13.15 19.32 -8.07
N TYR A 17 -13.87 18.49 -8.81
CA TYR A 17 -13.26 17.59 -9.79
C TYR A 17 -12.68 18.33 -10.98
N THR A 18 -13.32 19.42 -11.44
CA THR A 18 -12.77 20.28 -12.50
C THR A 18 -11.46 20.90 -12.04
N ALA A 19 -11.41 21.49 -10.85
CA ALA A 19 -10.18 22.04 -10.27
C ALA A 19 -9.11 20.97 -10.03
N LYS A 20 -9.48 19.76 -9.63
CA LYS A 20 -8.53 18.64 -9.46
C LYS A 20 -7.97 18.17 -10.81
N ASN A 21 -8.82 18.04 -11.82
CA ASN A 21 -8.42 17.68 -13.17
C ASN A 21 -7.52 18.76 -13.77
N GLU A 22 -7.82 20.04 -13.53
CA GLU A 22 -6.96 21.15 -13.94
C GLU A 22 -5.64 21.18 -13.19
N ARG A 23 -5.61 20.90 -11.88
CA ARG A 23 -4.36 20.79 -11.12
C ARG A 23 -3.50 19.65 -11.65
N LEU A 24 -4.09 18.48 -11.84
CA LEU A 24 -3.41 17.34 -12.43
C LEU A 24 -2.88 17.69 -13.83
N SER A 25 -3.72 18.34 -14.64
CA SER A 25 -3.34 18.82 -15.97
C SER A 25 -2.27 19.90 -15.90
N ARG A 26 -2.23 20.79 -14.90
CA ARG A 26 -1.20 21.83 -14.73
C ARG A 26 0.11 21.24 -14.23
N ASP A 27 0.08 20.26 -13.34
CA ASP A 27 1.27 19.55 -12.86
C ASP A 27 1.88 18.72 -13.99
N GLU A 28 1.03 18.04 -14.77
CA GLU A 28 1.40 17.46 -16.06
C GLU A 28 1.99 18.55 -16.99
N ILE A 29 1.23 19.59 -17.33
CA ILE A 29 1.63 20.67 -18.27
C ILE A 29 2.92 21.37 -17.83
N ASN A 30 3.14 21.68 -16.56
CA ASN A 30 4.36 22.32 -16.06
C ASN A 30 5.59 21.42 -16.25
N PHE A 31 5.42 20.10 -16.11
CA PHE A 31 6.43 19.13 -16.46
C PHE A 31 6.74 19.14 -17.98
N TYR A 32 5.73 19.30 -18.84
CA TYR A 32 5.91 19.43 -20.30
C TYR A 32 6.47 20.81 -20.72
N LEU A 33 6.01 21.91 -20.12
CA LEU A 33 6.33 23.30 -20.52
C LEU A 33 7.76 23.70 -20.14
N LEU A 34 8.29 23.21 -19.03
CA LEU A 34 9.73 23.34 -18.72
C LEU A 34 10.64 22.73 -19.80
N ARG A 35 10.07 21.97 -20.76
CA ARG A 35 10.76 21.28 -21.84
C ARG A 35 10.32 21.71 -23.25
N SER A 36 9.29 22.56 -23.37
CA SER A 36 8.63 22.85 -24.66
C SER A 36 9.27 23.93 -25.54
N SER A 37 10.49 24.43 -25.26
CA SER A 37 11.14 25.36 -26.20
C SER A 37 11.51 24.74 -27.56
N LYS A 38 11.21 23.46 -27.80
CA LYS A 38 11.55 22.75 -29.05
C LYS A 38 10.44 21.91 -29.69
N ILE A 39 9.21 21.92 -29.19
CA ILE A 39 8.13 21.10 -29.81
C ILE A 39 7.08 22.04 -30.40
N SER A 40 7.28 22.39 -31.68
CA SER A 40 6.22 22.92 -32.53
C SER A 40 5.27 21.78 -32.90
N ASP A 41 4.05 21.93 -32.39
CA ASP A 41 2.75 21.40 -32.82
C ASP A 41 2.65 19.98 -33.44
N HIS A 42 1.78 19.15 -32.85
CA HIS A 42 0.71 18.40 -33.51
C HIS A 42 -0.08 17.57 -32.47
N GLY A 43 -1.42 17.62 -32.58
CA GLY A 43 -2.39 17.34 -31.52
C GLY A 43 -2.39 15.94 -30.88
N GLY A 44 -3.15 15.80 -29.79
CA GLY A 44 -3.59 14.53 -29.17
C GLY A 44 -2.53 13.61 -28.55
N TRP A 45 -1.25 13.71 -28.96
CA TRP A 45 -0.17 12.78 -28.60
C TRP A 45 0.61 13.18 -27.33
N GLY A 46 0.30 14.32 -26.70
CA GLY A 46 1.05 14.88 -25.57
C GLY A 46 1.25 13.90 -24.41
N ARG A 47 0.18 13.22 -23.95
CA ARG A 47 0.28 12.30 -22.80
C ARG A 47 1.21 11.11 -23.05
N ARG A 48 1.14 10.48 -24.23
CA ARG A 48 2.01 9.34 -24.56
C ARG A 48 3.47 9.79 -24.70
N ALA A 49 3.68 11.01 -25.21
CA ALA A 49 5.01 11.56 -25.40
C ALA A 49 5.75 11.80 -24.08
N ALA A 50 5.19 12.47 -23.06
CA ALA A 50 5.96 12.55 -21.80
C ALA A 50 5.94 11.31 -20.95
N ILE A 51 4.94 10.42 -21.02
CA ILE A 51 5.11 9.10 -20.39
C ILE A 51 6.37 8.42 -20.96
N SER A 52 6.63 8.56 -22.27
CA SER A 52 7.83 8.02 -22.91
C SER A 52 9.11 8.75 -22.46
N LEU A 53 9.10 10.09 -22.38
CA LEU A 53 10.26 10.88 -21.94
C LEU A 53 10.59 10.69 -20.45
N GLU A 54 9.57 10.59 -19.60
CA GLU A 54 9.73 10.35 -18.17
C GLU A 54 10.25 8.93 -17.94
N ARG A 55 9.73 7.94 -18.68
CA ARG A 55 10.31 6.60 -18.72
C ARG A 55 11.77 6.62 -19.15
N GLU A 56 12.13 7.38 -20.18
CA GLU A 56 13.53 7.50 -20.62
C GLU A 56 14.41 8.13 -19.53
N LYS A 57 13.94 9.17 -18.84
CA LYS A 57 14.64 9.80 -17.72
C LYS A 57 14.81 8.85 -16.53
N ILE A 58 13.76 8.11 -16.19
CA ILE A 58 13.75 7.09 -15.12
C ILE A 58 14.71 5.97 -15.49
N THR A 59 14.65 5.49 -16.73
CA THR A 59 15.52 4.42 -17.26
C THR A 59 16.98 4.87 -17.32
N SER A 60 17.22 6.13 -17.67
CA SER A 60 18.56 6.72 -17.71
C SER A 60 19.15 6.94 -16.31
N ASN A 61 18.33 7.01 -15.26
CA ASN A 61 18.82 7.25 -13.91
C ASN A 61 19.08 5.91 -13.19
N PRO A 62 20.35 5.55 -12.91
CA PRO A 62 20.68 4.27 -12.27
C PRO A 62 20.11 4.16 -10.86
N LYS A 63 19.80 5.28 -10.18
CA LYS A 63 19.20 5.28 -8.84
C LYS A 63 17.73 4.83 -8.83
N SER A 64 17.06 4.87 -9.98
CA SER A 64 15.67 4.44 -10.08
C SER A 64 15.53 2.94 -10.36
N ILE A 65 16.63 2.25 -10.63
CA ILE A 65 16.64 0.81 -10.88
C ILE A 65 16.61 0.11 -9.52
N MET A 66 15.55 -0.65 -9.30
CA MET A 66 15.37 -1.45 -8.08
C MET A 66 16.21 -2.74 -8.19
N ALA A 67 16.70 -3.25 -7.06
CA ALA A 67 17.44 -4.51 -7.01
C ALA A 67 16.49 -5.73 -7.04
N ALA A 68 15.60 -5.78 -8.02
CA ALA A 68 14.65 -6.86 -8.27
C ALA A 68 14.41 -6.98 -9.78
N ALA A 69 14.21 -8.20 -10.28
CA ALA A 69 13.98 -8.44 -11.69
C ALA A 69 13.09 -9.66 -11.92
N PHE A 70 12.33 -9.64 -13.00
CA PHE A 70 11.62 -10.81 -13.50
C PHE A 70 12.52 -11.56 -14.47
N VAL A 71 12.69 -12.86 -14.23
CA VAL A 71 13.47 -13.75 -15.09
C VAL A 71 12.52 -14.72 -15.78
N SER A 72 12.72 -14.91 -17.09
CA SER A 72 11.94 -15.87 -17.88
C SER A 72 12.83 -16.98 -18.38
N PHE A 73 12.29 -18.20 -18.43
CA PHE A 73 13.00 -19.39 -18.89
C PHE A 73 12.30 -19.97 -20.11
N LYS A 74 13.06 -20.62 -21.00
CA LYS A 74 12.50 -21.34 -22.16
C LYS A 74 11.65 -22.54 -21.73
N THR A 75 11.98 -23.16 -20.59
CA THR A 75 11.30 -24.34 -20.07
C THR A 75 10.72 -24.08 -18.69
N ARG A 76 9.53 -24.65 -18.44
CA ARG A 76 8.86 -24.57 -17.13
C ARG A 76 9.68 -25.24 -16.03
N TRP A 77 10.32 -26.36 -16.37
CA TRP A 77 11.20 -27.09 -15.45
C TRP A 77 12.40 -26.24 -15.02
N GLY A 78 13.04 -25.51 -15.95
CA GLY A 78 14.14 -24.60 -15.61
C GLY A 78 13.71 -23.48 -14.66
N ALA A 79 12.52 -22.91 -14.88
CA ALA A 79 11.95 -21.92 -13.98
C ALA A 79 11.68 -22.51 -12.58
N ALA A 80 11.14 -23.72 -12.53
CA ALA A 80 10.83 -24.43 -11.29
C ALA A 80 12.09 -24.73 -10.46
N VAL A 81 13.15 -25.19 -11.12
CA VAL A 81 14.44 -25.45 -10.47
C VAL A 81 15.04 -24.16 -9.95
N CYS A 82 15.02 -23.07 -10.72
CA CYS A 82 15.55 -21.78 -10.28
C CYS A 82 14.82 -21.27 -9.03
N ALA A 83 13.48 -21.28 -9.02
CA ALA A 83 12.67 -20.78 -7.92
C ALA A 83 12.76 -21.62 -6.62
N GLN A 84 13.22 -22.88 -6.72
CA GLN A 84 13.33 -23.79 -5.57
C GLN A 84 14.75 -23.94 -5.04
N THR A 85 15.76 -23.44 -5.76
CA THR A 85 17.17 -23.65 -5.41
C THR A 85 17.84 -22.38 -4.91
N GLN A 86 18.72 -22.56 -3.94
CA GLN A 86 19.56 -21.49 -3.41
C GLN A 86 20.64 -21.13 -4.43
N GLN A 87 20.60 -19.91 -4.97
CA GLN A 87 21.51 -19.49 -6.06
C GLN A 87 22.91 -19.11 -5.56
N CYS A 88 23.05 -18.68 -4.31
CA CYS A 88 24.29 -18.14 -3.76
C CYS A 88 24.54 -18.65 -2.34
N ARG A 89 25.80 -18.62 -1.88
CA ARG A 89 26.17 -19.01 -0.51
C ARG A 89 25.44 -18.18 0.56
N ASN A 90 25.21 -16.89 0.28
CA ASN A 90 24.44 -16.03 1.16
C ASN A 90 22.93 -16.20 0.90
N PRO A 91 22.12 -16.62 1.89
CA PRO A 91 20.69 -16.84 1.73
C PRO A 91 19.86 -15.57 1.56
N THR A 92 20.40 -14.38 1.82
CA THR A 92 19.65 -13.11 1.72
C THR A 92 19.82 -12.39 0.39
N ILE A 93 20.68 -12.91 -0.50
CA ILE A 93 20.98 -12.32 -1.80
C ILE A 93 20.52 -13.31 -2.87
N TRP A 94 20.02 -12.80 -4.00
CA TRP A 94 19.48 -13.62 -5.09
C TRP A 94 18.34 -14.55 -4.62
N LEU A 95 17.46 -13.99 -3.79
CA LEU A 95 16.21 -14.64 -3.41
C LEU A 95 15.35 -14.82 -4.67
N THR A 96 14.91 -16.05 -4.89
CA THR A 96 14.04 -16.39 -6.02
C THR A 96 12.70 -16.85 -5.50
N GLU A 97 11.64 -16.38 -6.14
CA GLU A 97 10.27 -16.76 -5.84
C GLU A 97 9.51 -16.93 -7.14
N TRP A 98 8.39 -17.67 -7.08
CA TRP A 98 7.50 -17.80 -8.22
C TRP A 98 6.87 -16.44 -8.51
N ALA A 99 7.13 -15.91 -9.71
CA ALA A 99 6.55 -14.64 -10.12
C ALA A 99 5.01 -14.76 -10.19
N PRO A 100 4.26 -13.85 -9.55
CA PRO A 100 2.81 -13.84 -9.63
C PRO A 100 2.35 -13.41 -11.03
N GLU A 101 1.06 -13.56 -11.32
CA GLU A 101 0.49 -13.07 -12.57
C GLU A 101 0.68 -11.55 -12.71
N PRO A 102 0.91 -11.01 -13.92
CA PRO A 102 1.22 -9.59 -14.10
C PRO A 102 0.19 -8.61 -13.54
N ARG A 103 -1.06 -9.06 -13.36
CA ARG A 103 -2.16 -8.27 -12.79
C ARG A 103 -2.16 -8.28 -11.26
N ASP A 104 -1.59 -9.32 -10.65
CA ASP A 104 -1.50 -9.52 -9.20
C ASP A 104 -0.20 -8.94 -8.62
N VAL A 105 0.69 -8.41 -9.46
CA VAL A 105 1.90 -7.71 -9.04
C VAL A 105 1.54 -6.35 -8.44
N TYR A 106 1.78 -6.17 -7.15
CA TYR A 106 1.68 -4.87 -6.49
C TYR A 106 2.98 -4.06 -6.64
N TRP A 107 3.06 -3.29 -7.73
CA TRP A 107 4.26 -2.58 -8.18
C TRP A 107 4.89 -1.64 -7.15
N GLU A 108 4.08 -0.97 -6.33
CA GLU A 108 4.61 -0.04 -5.33
C GLU A 108 5.43 -0.75 -4.25
N ASN A 109 5.09 -2.01 -3.94
CA ASN A 109 5.79 -2.80 -2.93
C ASN A 109 7.12 -3.38 -3.44
N LEU A 110 7.34 -3.47 -4.76
CA LEU A 110 8.60 -3.94 -5.33
C LEU A 110 9.78 -2.98 -5.07
N SER A 111 9.48 -1.70 -4.78
CA SER A 111 10.50 -0.67 -4.53
C SER A 111 11.13 -0.71 -3.14
N ILE A 112 10.64 -1.58 -2.25
CA ILE A 112 11.07 -1.63 -0.87
C ILE A 112 12.27 -2.57 -0.73
N PRO A 113 13.41 -2.10 -0.18
CA PRO A 113 14.56 -2.97 0.03
C PRO A 113 14.26 -4.05 1.08
N PHE A 114 14.87 -5.22 0.91
CA PHE A 114 14.63 -6.40 1.77
C PHE A 114 14.75 -6.13 3.28
N VAL A 115 15.74 -5.33 3.71
CA VAL A 115 15.95 -5.00 5.12
C VAL A 115 14.75 -4.27 5.74
N PHE A 116 14.10 -3.40 4.98
CA PHE A 116 12.93 -2.66 5.47
C PHE A 116 11.69 -3.54 5.61
N LEU A 117 11.62 -4.68 4.90
CA LEU A 117 10.52 -5.63 5.03
C LEU A 117 10.47 -6.24 6.44
N THR A 118 11.63 -6.60 7.00
CA THR A 118 11.73 -7.15 8.36
C THR A 118 11.32 -6.12 9.41
N ILE A 119 11.75 -4.85 9.26
CA ILE A 119 11.39 -3.77 10.18
C ILE A 119 9.88 -3.51 10.14
N ARG A 120 9.29 -3.42 8.94
CA ARG A 120 7.84 -3.25 8.78
C ARG A 120 7.06 -4.41 9.39
N ARG A 121 7.53 -5.65 9.20
CA ARG A 121 6.92 -6.84 9.81
C ARG A 121 6.94 -6.76 11.34
N LEU A 122 8.05 -6.29 11.93
CA LEU A 122 8.15 -6.10 13.38
C LEU A 122 7.18 -5.01 13.87
N ILE A 123 7.10 -3.87 13.19
CA ILE A 123 6.17 -2.78 13.54
C ILE A 123 4.72 -3.28 13.51
N VAL A 124 4.33 -4.01 12.46
CA VAL A 124 2.98 -4.58 12.34
C VAL A 124 2.71 -5.60 13.45
N ALA A 125 3.68 -6.45 13.79
CA ALA A 125 3.53 -7.41 14.88
C ALA A 125 3.33 -6.73 16.24
N VAL A 126 4.10 -5.67 16.53
CA VAL A 126 3.96 -4.87 17.76
C VAL A 126 2.60 -4.16 17.79
N ALA A 127 2.18 -3.54 16.68
CA ALA A 127 0.87 -2.90 16.58
C ALA A 127 -0.27 -3.92 16.77
N PHE A 128 -0.15 -5.11 16.19
CA PHE A 128 -1.12 -6.19 16.34
C PHE A 128 -1.20 -6.67 17.80
N PHE A 129 -0.07 -6.79 18.49
CA PHE A 129 -0.04 -7.13 19.92
C PHE A 129 -0.87 -6.13 20.75
N PHE A 130 -0.64 -4.82 20.57
CA PHE A 130 -1.42 -3.82 21.30
C PHE A 130 -2.90 -3.82 20.92
N LEU A 131 -3.21 -4.03 19.63
CA LEU A 131 -4.59 -4.19 19.18
C LEU A 131 -5.27 -5.34 19.93
N THR A 132 -4.63 -6.51 20.02
CA THR A 132 -5.22 -7.65 20.76
C THR A 132 -5.41 -7.34 22.25
N PHE A 133 -4.44 -6.67 22.88
CA PHE A 133 -4.53 -6.29 24.30
C PHE A 133 -5.72 -5.35 24.56
N PHE A 134 -5.87 -4.29 23.77
CA PHE A 134 -7.01 -3.38 23.89
C PHE A 134 -8.33 -4.06 23.56
N PHE A 135 -8.32 -5.04 22.65
CA PHE A 135 -9.51 -5.78 22.27
C PHE A 135 -9.97 -6.81 23.33
N VAL A 136 -9.15 -7.15 24.32
CA VAL A 136 -9.58 -7.97 25.48
C VAL A 136 -10.66 -7.25 26.30
N ILE A 137 -10.57 -5.93 26.45
CA ILE A 137 -11.50 -5.13 27.27
C ILE A 137 -12.95 -5.24 26.77
N PRO A 138 -13.27 -4.95 25.49
CA PRO A 138 -14.65 -5.10 24.98
C PRO A 138 -15.10 -6.56 24.97
N ILE A 139 -14.21 -7.52 24.71
CA ILE A 139 -14.55 -8.95 24.80
C ILE A 139 -14.99 -9.30 26.22
N ALA A 140 -14.25 -8.86 27.24
CA ALA A 140 -14.60 -9.14 28.63
C ALA A 140 -15.97 -8.56 29.03
N ILE A 141 -16.33 -7.37 28.52
CA ILE A 141 -17.64 -6.76 28.74
C ILE A 141 -18.76 -7.57 28.06
N VAL A 142 -18.56 -8.01 26.81
CA VAL A 142 -19.56 -8.83 26.12
C VAL A 142 -19.72 -10.19 26.81
N GLN A 143 -18.61 -10.80 27.24
CA GLN A 143 -18.62 -12.08 27.95
C GLN A 143 -19.26 -11.96 29.33
N SER A 144 -19.07 -10.85 30.03
CA SER A 144 -19.72 -10.61 31.32
C SER A 144 -21.24 -10.49 31.15
N LEU A 145 -21.72 -9.73 30.17
CA LEU A 145 -23.16 -9.62 29.87
C LEU A 145 -23.81 -10.95 29.45
N ALA A 146 -23.06 -11.86 28.83
CA ALA A 146 -23.58 -13.15 28.38
C ALA A 146 -23.71 -14.20 29.50
N ASN A 147 -22.94 -14.09 30.59
CA ASN A 147 -22.93 -15.08 31.68
C ASN A 147 -23.44 -14.49 33.00
N ILE A 148 -24.73 -14.13 32.99
CA ILE A 148 -25.40 -13.37 34.05
C ILE A 148 -25.47 -14.16 35.38
N GLU A 149 -25.65 -15.49 35.31
CA GLU A 149 -25.68 -16.39 36.48
C GLU A 149 -24.34 -16.41 37.24
N SER A 150 -23.21 -16.33 36.52
CA SER A 150 -21.88 -16.29 37.13
C SER A 150 -21.59 -14.95 37.80
N ILE A 151 -22.14 -13.85 37.29
CA ILE A 151 -22.04 -12.51 37.89
C ILE A 151 -22.90 -12.42 39.15
N GLU A 152 -24.11 -12.96 39.11
CA GLU A 152 -25.03 -12.98 40.26
C GLU A 152 -24.41 -13.72 41.47
N LYS A 153 -23.67 -14.80 41.20
CA LYS A 153 -22.94 -15.57 42.23
C LYS A 153 -21.67 -14.87 42.71
N ALA A 154 -20.96 -14.15 41.84
CA ALA A 154 -19.71 -13.46 42.18
C ALA A 154 -19.94 -12.10 42.88
N LEU A 155 -21.05 -11.43 42.60
CA LEU A 155 -21.41 -10.12 43.16
C LEU A 155 -22.85 -10.15 43.69
N PRO A 156 -23.07 -10.53 44.97
CA PRO A 156 -24.41 -10.71 45.53
C PRO A 156 -25.23 -9.41 45.65
N PHE A 157 -24.65 -8.24 45.38
CA PHE A 157 -25.33 -6.93 45.38
C PHE A 157 -26.16 -6.65 44.11
N LEU A 158 -26.00 -7.44 43.04
CA LEU A 158 -26.78 -7.30 41.80
C LEU A 158 -28.11 -8.05 41.81
N LYS A 159 -28.33 -8.95 42.79
CA LYS A 159 -29.58 -9.71 42.98
C LYS A 159 -30.86 -8.87 42.90
N PRO A 160 -30.99 -7.74 43.64
CA PRO A 160 -32.23 -6.95 43.63
C PRO A 160 -32.52 -6.19 42.31
N ILE A 161 -31.59 -6.14 41.35
CA ILE A 161 -31.79 -5.47 40.05
C ILE A 161 -32.19 -6.49 38.96
N ILE A 162 -31.84 -7.76 39.15
CA ILE A 162 -32.07 -8.84 38.17
C ILE A 162 -33.36 -9.62 38.49
N GLU A 163 -33.67 -9.83 39.77
CA GLU A 163 -34.97 -10.37 40.21
C GLU A 163 -36.00 -9.23 40.35
N VAL A 164 -36.51 -8.76 39.21
CA VAL A 164 -37.74 -7.93 39.11
C VAL A 164 -38.73 -8.63 38.19
#